data_AF-A0A4R3US19-F1
#
_entry.id   AF-A0A4R3US19-F1
#
_cell.length_a   1.000
_cell.length_b   1.000
_cell.length_c   1.000
_cell.angle_alpha   90.00
_cell.angle_beta   90.00
_cell.angle_gamma   90.00
#
_symmetry.space_group_name_H-M   'P 1'
#
loop_
_entity.id
_entity.type
_entity.pdbx_description
1 polymer ?
#
loop_
_entity_poly.entity_id
_entity_poly.type
_entity_poly.pdbx_seq_one_letter_code
_entity_poly.pdbx_strand_id
1 'polypeptide(L)'
;MPLALLACCLATAVFALQFNASAIQQRAQASYGARGVSNVTAWLEMLAQSRDLPEEQKLRVVNDFWNRHVYGSEDSIVWRQTDYWATPLESLGKGAGDCEDFVIGKYFSLVHMGVPPEKLRLIYVRARIGGMGSADSIAHMVLGYYPTPDAEPLVLDNISGTIMPAGRRSDLTPVFSFNAQGIYMPGAKPASADRITRWTGLLTRMRAEGFAP
;
A
#
# COMPACT_ATOMS: atom_id res chain seq x y z
N MET A 1 -23.52 40.33 27.98
CA MET A 1 -23.16 38.90 28.01
C MET A 1 -22.78 38.49 26.59
N PRO A 2 -21.50 38.21 26.27
CA PRO A 2 -21.15 37.78 24.92
C PRO A 2 -21.46 36.29 24.77
N LEU A 3 -22.21 35.93 23.73
CA LEU A 3 -22.39 34.55 23.30
C LEU A 3 -21.04 34.03 22.77
N ALA A 4 -20.48 33.03 23.44
CA ALA A 4 -19.39 32.23 22.90
C ALA A 4 -19.95 31.28 21.83
N LEU A 5 -19.62 31.55 20.56
CA LEU A 5 -19.81 30.61 19.46
C LEU A 5 -18.87 29.42 19.68
N LEU A 6 -19.44 28.28 20.09
CA LEU A 6 -18.75 27.00 20.12
C LEU A 6 -18.49 26.59 18.65
N ALA A 7 -17.27 26.82 18.16
CA ALA A 7 -16.82 26.27 16.89
C ALA A 7 -16.69 24.75 17.05
N CYS A 8 -17.73 24.03 16.64
CA CYS A 8 -17.68 22.57 16.53
C CYS A 8 -16.74 22.23 15.38
N CYS A 9 -15.48 21.90 15.68
CA CYS A 9 -14.57 21.28 14.73
C CYS A 9 -15.16 19.93 14.33
N LEU A 10 -15.88 19.90 13.20
CA LEU A 10 -16.17 18.67 12.48
C LEU A 10 -14.83 18.10 12.03
N ALA A 11 -14.26 17.20 12.85
CA ALA A 11 -13.18 16.35 12.41
C ALA A 11 -13.71 15.56 11.20
N THR A 12 -13.24 15.91 10.00
CA THR A 12 -13.47 15.12 8.80
C THR A 12 -12.95 13.73 9.10
N ALA A 13 -13.85 12.77 9.26
CA ALA A 13 -13.49 11.39 9.49
C ALA A 13 -12.61 10.95 8.31
N VAL A 14 -11.32 10.77 8.58
CA VAL A 14 -10.43 10.06 7.66
C VAL A 14 -11.04 8.67 7.51
N PHE A 15 -11.51 8.33 6.31
CA PHE A 15 -12.03 6.99 6.03
C PHE A 15 -10.86 6.00 6.05
N ALA A 16 -10.49 5.57 7.26
CA ALA A 16 -9.58 4.47 7.46
C ALA A 16 -10.25 3.19 6.97
N LEU A 17 -9.49 2.33 6.30
CA LEU A 17 -9.92 0.99 5.90
C LEU A 17 -10.51 0.26 7.11
N GLN A 18 -11.77 -0.18 7.04
CA GLN A 18 -12.40 -0.92 8.14
C GLN A 18 -12.58 -2.40 7.77
N PHE A 19 -12.47 -3.29 8.75
CA PHE A 19 -12.80 -4.71 8.61
C PHE A 19 -12.95 -5.35 10.00
N ASN A 20 -13.56 -6.55 10.06
CA ASN A 20 -13.61 -7.36 11.28
C ASN A 20 -12.43 -8.35 11.31
N ALA A 21 -11.50 -8.17 12.24
CA ALA A 21 -10.29 -8.99 12.36
C ALA A 21 -10.57 -10.50 12.43
N SER A 22 -11.56 -10.91 13.24
CA SER A 22 -11.91 -12.32 13.39
C SER A 22 -12.46 -12.94 12.11
N ALA A 23 -13.26 -12.18 11.34
CA ALA A 23 -13.78 -12.63 10.05
C ALA A 23 -12.66 -12.77 9.02
N ILE A 24 -11.70 -11.83 9.00
CA ILE A 24 -10.53 -11.90 8.11
C ILE A 24 -9.64 -13.11 8.46
N GLN A 25 -9.40 -13.39 9.75
CA GLN A 25 -8.65 -14.59 10.17
C GLN A 25 -9.37 -15.89 9.78
N GLN A 26 -10.68 -15.98 10.00
CA GLN A 26 -11.47 -17.15 9.62
C GLN A 26 -11.40 -17.40 8.11
N ARG A 27 -11.53 -16.33 7.30
CA ARG A 27 -11.38 -16.43 5.85
C ARG A 27 -9.97 -16.85 5.46
N ALA A 28 -8.94 -16.28 6.08
CA ALA A 28 -7.56 -16.66 5.83
C ALA A 28 -7.31 -18.15 6.10
N GLN A 29 -7.82 -18.65 7.23
CA GLN A 29 -7.74 -20.07 7.59
C GLN A 29 -8.46 -20.95 6.56
N ALA A 30 -9.66 -20.57 6.13
CA ALA A 30 -10.46 -21.34 5.17
C ALA A 30 -9.82 -21.39 3.78
N SER A 31 -9.23 -20.29 3.32
CA SER A 31 -8.69 -20.16 1.96
C SER A 31 -7.22 -20.58 1.83
N TYR A 32 -6.42 -20.43 2.89
CA TYR A 32 -4.96 -20.58 2.83
C TYR A 32 -4.36 -21.47 3.93
N GLY A 33 -5.19 -22.00 4.83
CA GLY A 33 -4.76 -22.90 5.90
C GLY A 33 -3.86 -22.24 6.95
N ALA A 34 -3.17 -23.08 7.73
CA ALA A 34 -2.44 -22.67 8.92
C ALA A 34 -1.36 -21.60 8.66
N ARG A 35 -0.62 -21.72 7.55
CA ARG A 35 0.42 -20.74 7.19
C ARG A 35 -0.19 -19.39 6.84
N GLY A 36 -1.24 -19.38 6.02
CA GLY A 36 -1.88 -18.14 5.61
C GLY A 36 -2.53 -17.40 6.77
N VAL A 37 -3.26 -18.10 7.65
CA VAL A 37 -3.83 -17.46 8.85
C VAL A 37 -2.76 -16.94 9.79
N SER A 38 -1.59 -17.61 9.89
CA SER A 38 -0.49 -17.14 10.72
C SER A 38 0.04 -15.79 10.23
N ASN A 39 0.27 -15.63 8.93
CA ASN A 39 0.71 -14.37 8.35
C ASN A 39 -0.33 -13.26 8.53
N VAL A 40 -1.60 -13.57 8.30
CA VAL A 40 -2.70 -12.61 8.49
C VAL A 40 -2.85 -12.22 9.96
N THR A 41 -2.68 -13.15 10.90
CA THR A 41 -2.71 -12.85 12.33
C THR A 41 -1.56 -11.93 12.73
N ALA A 42 -0.34 -12.20 12.27
CA ALA A 42 0.81 -11.32 12.50
C ALA A 42 0.58 -9.91 11.91
N TRP A 43 -0.08 -9.81 10.75
CA TRP A 43 -0.46 -8.51 10.18
C TRP A 43 -1.44 -7.75 11.06
N LEU A 44 -2.50 -8.42 11.53
CA LEU A 44 -3.51 -7.82 12.40
C LEU A 44 -2.91 -7.36 13.75
N GLU A 45 -2.00 -8.15 14.33
CA GLU A 45 -1.26 -7.77 15.53
C GLU A 45 -0.38 -6.55 15.29
N MET A 46 0.36 -6.51 14.18
CA MET A 46 1.18 -5.36 13.80
C MET A 46 0.33 -4.08 13.66
N LEU A 47 -0.83 -4.17 12.99
CA LEU A 47 -1.75 -3.05 12.84
C LEU A 47 -2.27 -2.53 14.19
N ALA A 48 -2.67 -3.45 15.08
CA ALA A 48 -3.19 -3.11 16.40
C ALA A 48 -2.12 -2.43 17.28
N GLN A 49 -0.90 -2.98 17.30
CA GLN A 49 0.20 -2.47 18.13
C GLN A 49 0.78 -1.14 17.63
N SER A 50 0.61 -0.84 16.33
CA SER A 50 1.25 0.32 15.67
C SER A 50 0.29 1.48 15.41
N ARG A 51 -0.99 1.34 15.77
CA ARG A 51 -2.05 2.30 15.44
C ARG A 51 -1.78 3.72 15.94
N ASP A 52 -1.22 3.85 17.14
CA ASP A 52 -1.01 5.15 17.78
C ASP A 52 0.41 5.71 17.58
N LEU A 53 1.23 5.04 16.75
CA LEU A 53 2.57 5.52 16.44
C LEU A 53 2.53 6.79 15.56
N PRO A 54 3.55 7.66 15.63
CA PRO A 54 3.76 8.72 14.65
C PRO A 54 3.82 8.15 13.22
N GLU A 55 3.35 8.92 12.23
CA GLU A 55 3.26 8.45 10.82
C GLU A 55 4.59 7.87 10.32
N GLU A 56 5.73 8.52 10.59
CA GLU A 56 7.05 8.03 10.18
C GLU A 56 7.40 6.65 10.75
N GLN A 57 6.99 6.37 11.99
CA GLN A 57 7.19 5.05 12.60
C GLN A 57 6.23 4.01 12.01
N LYS A 58 4.98 4.39 11.68
CA LYS A 58 4.05 3.53 10.94
C LYS A 58 4.62 3.12 9.59
N LEU A 59 5.23 4.05 8.85
CA LEU A 59 5.89 3.76 7.57
C LEU A 59 6.95 2.67 7.72
N ARG A 60 7.84 2.79 8.72
CA ARG A 60 8.90 1.80 9.00
C ARG A 60 8.32 0.43 9.32
N VAL A 61 7.43 0.36 10.31
CA VAL A 61 6.87 -0.92 10.76
C VAL A 61 6.12 -1.63 9.63
N VAL A 62 5.35 -0.89 8.83
CA VAL A 62 4.65 -1.45 7.67
C VAL A 62 5.61 -1.91 6.60
N ASN A 63 6.61 -1.10 6.24
CA ASN A 63 7.58 -1.46 5.22
C ASN A 63 8.32 -2.76 5.59
N ASP A 64 8.79 -2.83 6.83
CA ASP A 64 9.53 -3.97 7.35
C ASP A 64 8.65 -5.21 7.50
N PHE A 65 7.37 -5.04 7.85
CA PHE A 65 6.43 -6.15 7.96
C PHE A 65 6.24 -6.84 6.60
N TRP A 66 5.85 -6.07 5.58
CA TRP A 66 5.56 -6.60 4.24
C TRP A 66 6.81 -7.20 3.59
N ASN A 67 7.96 -6.53 3.72
CA ASN A 67 9.23 -7.03 3.17
C ASN A 67 9.73 -8.33 3.83
N ARG A 68 9.22 -8.69 5.01
CA ARG A 68 9.57 -9.94 5.71
C ARG A 68 8.55 -11.07 5.51
N HIS A 69 7.28 -10.74 5.32
CA HIS A 69 6.20 -11.74 5.32
C HIS A 69 5.72 -12.14 3.92
N VAL A 70 6.11 -11.40 2.89
CA VAL A 70 5.81 -11.72 1.49
C VAL A 70 7.12 -11.97 0.75
N TYR A 71 7.17 -13.07 0.01
CA TYR A 71 8.28 -13.39 -0.88
C TYR A 71 8.00 -12.82 -2.27
N GLY A 72 8.99 -12.14 -2.87
CA GLY A 72 8.89 -11.62 -4.23
C GLY A 72 8.79 -12.74 -5.27
N SER A 73 7.67 -12.82 -5.99
CA SER A 73 7.44 -13.82 -7.03
C SER A 73 6.48 -13.29 -8.09
N GLU A 74 6.70 -13.67 -9.36
CA GLU A 74 5.82 -13.26 -10.46
C GLU A 74 4.41 -13.84 -10.34
N ASP A 75 3.42 -13.08 -10.80
CA ASP A 75 2.01 -13.49 -10.85
C ASP A 75 1.76 -14.76 -11.66
N SER A 76 2.53 -14.99 -12.70
CA SER A 76 2.43 -16.18 -13.54
C SER A 76 2.66 -17.47 -12.72
N ILE A 77 3.46 -17.35 -11.66
CA ILE A 77 3.79 -18.41 -10.71
C ILE A 77 2.75 -18.46 -9.59
N VAL A 78 2.42 -17.32 -8.98
CA VAL A 78 1.56 -17.25 -7.78
C VAL A 78 0.08 -17.38 -8.13
N TRP A 79 -0.39 -16.62 -9.12
CA TRP A 79 -1.80 -16.42 -9.46
C TRP A 79 -2.23 -17.11 -10.76
N ARG A 80 -1.26 -17.65 -11.53
CA ARG A 80 -1.49 -18.20 -12.88
C ARG A 80 -2.11 -17.19 -13.85
N GLN A 81 -1.83 -15.92 -13.61
CA GLN A 81 -2.32 -14.77 -14.38
C GLN A 81 -1.16 -13.79 -14.55
N THR A 82 -1.29 -12.85 -15.49
CA THR A 82 -0.32 -11.78 -15.68
C THR A 82 -0.86 -10.49 -15.09
N ASP A 83 -0.07 -9.77 -14.28
CA ASP A 83 -0.40 -8.43 -13.76
C ASP A 83 -1.72 -8.47 -12.96
N TYR A 84 -1.75 -9.39 -11.99
CA TYR A 84 -2.84 -9.66 -11.06
C TYR A 84 -2.56 -8.97 -9.73
N TRP A 85 -3.26 -7.87 -9.47
CA TRP A 85 -3.11 -7.11 -8.23
C TRP A 85 -3.80 -7.83 -7.08
N ALA A 86 -3.04 -8.49 -6.22
CA ALA A 86 -3.58 -9.26 -5.11
C ALA A 86 -4.03 -8.36 -3.95
N THR A 87 -5.10 -8.76 -3.26
CA THR A 87 -5.52 -8.11 -2.02
C THR A 87 -4.49 -8.34 -0.90
N PRO A 88 -4.51 -7.54 0.18
CA PRO A 88 -3.67 -7.83 1.34
C PRO A 88 -3.89 -9.24 1.91
N LEU A 89 -5.14 -9.72 1.88
CA LEU A 89 -5.48 -11.07 2.33
C LEU A 89 -4.91 -12.14 1.40
N GLU A 90 -5.03 -11.95 0.08
CA GLU A 90 -4.46 -12.86 -0.92
C GLU A 90 -2.94 -12.97 -0.76
N SER A 91 -2.25 -11.83 -0.75
CA SER A 91 -0.79 -11.74 -0.67
C SER A 91 -0.24 -12.40 0.60
N LEU A 92 -0.83 -12.10 1.76
CA LEU A 92 -0.41 -12.69 3.05
C LEU A 92 -0.79 -14.16 3.16
N GLY A 93 -1.97 -14.52 2.63
CA GLY A 93 -2.46 -15.89 2.57
C GLY A 93 -1.52 -16.81 1.80
N LYS A 94 -1.02 -16.36 0.65
CA LYS A 94 0.01 -17.06 -0.13
C LYS A 94 1.42 -16.86 0.41
N GLY A 95 1.67 -15.75 1.11
CA GLY A 95 3.01 -15.34 1.52
C GLY A 95 3.91 -14.99 0.33
N ALA A 96 3.33 -14.60 -0.80
CA ALA A 96 4.02 -14.29 -2.04
C ALA A 96 3.22 -13.27 -2.86
N GLY A 97 3.93 -12.49 -3.66
CA GLY A 97 3.40 -11.47 -4.58
C GLY A 97 4.54 -10.76 -5.29
N ASP A 98 4.24 -9.92 -6.28
CA ASP A 98 5.23 -9.11 -6.99
C ASP A 98 5.24 -7.65 -6.49
N CYS A 99 5.70 -6.68 -7.27
CA CYS A 99 5.95 -5.34 -6.75
C CYS A 99 4.70 -4.58 -6.29
N GLU A 100 3.60 -4.67 -7.04
CA GLU A 100 2.34 -4.00 -6.69
C GLU A 100 1.70 -4.59 -5.44
N ASP A 101 1.83 -5.90 -5.22
CA ASP A 101 1.20 -6.60 -4.10
C ASP A 101 1.75 -6.09 -2.76
N PHE A 102 3.06 -5.85 -2.71
CA PHE A 102 3.71 -5.22 -1.55
C PHE A 102 3.22 -3.79 -1.37
N VAL A 103 3.11 -3.02 -2.45
CA VAL A 103 2.68 -1.61 -2.41
C VAL A 103 1.22 -1.49 -1.95
N ILE A 104 0.33 -2.35 -2.45
CA ILE A 104 -1.08 -2.44 -2.07
C ILE A 104 -1.21 -2.82 -0.59
N GLY A 105 -0.46 -3.84 -0.17
CA GLY A 105 -0.41 -4.26 1.23
C GLY A 105 0.02 -3.14 2.17
N LYS A 106 1.11 -2.44 1.82
CA LYS A 106 1.62 -1.29 2.58
C LYS A 106 0.62 -0.13 2.61
N TYR A 107 0.01 0.21 1.47
CA TYR A 107 -0.99 1.26 1.35
C TYR A 107 -2.17 1.01 2.30
N PHE A 108 -2.81 -0.15 2.21
CA PHE A 108 -3.99 -0.46 3.02
C PHE A 108 -3.67 -0.61 4.50
N SER A 109 -2.45 -1.07 4.84
CA SER A 109 -1.99 -1.09 6.23
C SER A 109 -1.90 0.32 6.82
N LEU A 110 -1.31 1.26 6.08
CA LEU A 110 -1.17 2.65 6.52
C LEU A 110 -2.51 3.37 6.62
N VAL A 111 -3.38 3.17 5.62
CA VAL A 111 -4.75 3.73 5.61
C VAL A 111 -5.57 3.19 6.79
N HIS A 112 -5.47 1.89 7.11
CA HIS A 112 -6.11 1.32 8.29
C HIS A 112 -5.63 1.96 9.60
N MET A 113 -4.33 2.25 9.69
CA MET A 113 -3.74 2.94 10.84
C MET A 113 -3.96 4.47 10.83
N GLY A 114 -4.83 4.98 9.95
CA GLY A 114 -5.25 6.37 9.92
C GLY A 114 -4.29 7.33 9.21
N VAL A 115 -3.32 6.83 8.44
CA VAL A 115 -2.55 7.70 7.53
C VAL A 115 -3.50 8.17 6.41
N PRO A 116 -3.65 9.49 6.19
CA PRO A 116 -4.56 9.99 5.18
C PRO A 116 -4.21 9.47 3.77
N PRO A 117 -5.15 8.87 3.03
CA PRO A 117 -4.91 8.33 1.69
C PRO A 117 -4.30 9.32 0.70
N GLU A 118 -4.60 10.62 0.83
CA GLU A 118 -4.06 11.68 -0.01
C GLU A 118 -2.55 11.89 0.14
N LYS A 119 -1.97 11.45 1.27
CA LYS A 119 -0.51 11.43 1.49
C LYS A 119 0.16 10.23 0.84
N LEU A 120 -0.60 9.24 0.37
CA LEU A 120 -0.07 8.00 -0.16
C LEU A 120 -0.32 7.93 -1.67
N ARG A 121 0.70 7.59 -2.44
CA ARG A 121 0.57 7.34 -3.88
C ARG A 121 1.31 6.08 -4.29
N LEU A 122 0.65 5.25 -5.06
CA LEU A 122 1.27 4.14 -5.77
C LEU A 122 1.99 4.74 -6.97
N ILE A 123 3.31 4.55 -7.07
CA ILE A 123 4.16 5.16 -8.08
C ILE A 123 4.72 4.07 -8.97
N TYR A 124 4.36 4.11 -10.25
CA TYR A 124 4.97 3.27 -11.27
C TYR A 124 6.28 3.90 -11.73
N VAL A 125 7.36 3.12 -11.70
CA VAL A 125 8.72 3.55 -11.98
C VAL A 125 9.40 2.57 -12.93
N ARG A 126 10.46 3.03 -13.61
CA ARG A 126 11.49 2.16 -14.16
C ARG A 126 12.60 2.03 -13.13
N ALA A 127 12.81 0.84 -12.61
CA ALA A 127 13.85 0.54 -11.63
C ALA A 127 15.08 -0.02 -12.35
N ARG A 128 16.24 0.62 -12.17
CA ARG A 128 17.53 0.11 -12.64
C ARG A 128 17.97 -1.05 -11.77
N ILE A 129 18.26 -2.19 -12.40
CA ILE A 129 18.69 -3.42 -11.74
C ILE A 129 20.12 -3.78 -12.13
N GLY A 130 20.81 -4.60 -11.35
CA GLY A 130 22.18 -5.06 -11.68
C GLY A 130 23.32 -4.14 -11.18
N GLY A 131 23.01 -3.10 -10.40
CA GLY A 131 24.01 -2.29 -9.70
C GLY A 131 24.55 -1.09 -10.49
N MET A 132 25.64 -0.49 -9.98
CA MET A 132 26.21 0.75 -10.50
C MET A 132 26.78 0.53 -11.91
N GLY A 133 26.24 1.26 -12.89
CA GLY A 133 26.66 1.16 -14.30
C GLY A 133 25.79 0.25 -15.17
N SER A 134 24.81 -0.47 -14.60
CA SER A 134 23.86 -1.25 -15.38
C SER A 134 22.94 -0.34 -16.23
N ALA A 135 22.66 -0.77 -17.45
CA ALA A 135 21.66 -0.15 -18.32
C ALA A 135 20.29 -0.85 -18.22
N ASP A 136 20.21 -1.98 -17.51
CA ASP A 136 18.99 -2.78 -17.41
C ASP A 136 18.00 -2.11 -16.47
N SER A 137 16.75 -2.00 -16.93
CA SER A 137 15.64 -1.49 -16.12
C SER A 137 14.41 -2.36 -16.26
N ILE A 138 13.69 -2.54 -15.16
CA ILE A 138 12.40 -3.24 -15.12
C ILE A 138 11.28 -2.27 -14.77
N ALA A 139 10.07 -2.61 -15.20
CA ALA A 139 8.87 -2.05 -14.63
C ALA A 139 8.81 -2.39 -13.13
N HIS A 140 8.49 -1.41 -12.30
CA HIS A 140 8.41 -1.59 -10.86
C HIS A 140 7.37 -0.65 -10.24
N MET A 141 6.87 -1.00 -9.06
CA MET A 141 5.98 -0.15 -8.28
C MET A 141 6.51 0.09 -6.88
N VAL A 142 6.40 1.34 -6.42
CA VAL A 142 6.75 1.73 -5.05
C VAL A 142 5.61 2.54 -4.42
N LEU A 143 5.59 2.61 -3.09
CA LEU A 143 4.65 3.47 -2.37
C LEU A 143 5.36 4.77 -1.97
N GLY A 144 4.86 5.90 -2.46
CA GLY A 144 5.29 7.22 -2.04
C GLY A 144 4.44 7.75 -0.89
N TYR A 145 5.08 8.25 0.17
CA TYR A 145 4.45 9.00 1.24
C TYR A 145 4.86 10.47 1.18
N TYR A 146 3.88 11.36 1.14
CA TYR A 146 4.01 12.81 1.06
C TYR A 146 3.62 13.44 2.40
N PRO A 147 4.60 13.91 3.22
CA PRO A 147 4.29 14.60 4.48
C PRO A 147 3.35 15.80 4.28
N THR A 148 3.58 16.55 3.19
CA THR A 148 2.72 17.62 2.68
C THR A 148 2.53 17.46 1.17
N PRO A 149 1.49 18.05 0.55
CA PRO A 149 1.20 17.86 -0.88
C PRO A 149 2.33 18.25 -1.85
N ASP A 150 3.20 19.18 -1.44
CA ASP A 150 4.33 19.73 -2.18
C ASP A 150 5.69 19.14 -1.77
N ALA A 151 5.72 18.30 -0.73
CA ALA A 151 6.95 17.67 -0.27
C ALA A 151 7.49 16.64 -1.28
N GLU A 152 8.80 16.47 -1.25
CA GLU A 152 9.44 15.28 -1.81
C GLU A 152 8.96 14.03 -1.05
N PRO A 153 8.53 12.96 -1.75
CA PRO A 153 8.01 11.79 -1.06
C PRO A 153 9.12 10.92 -0.48
N LEU A 154 8.82 10.29 0.65
CA LEU A 154 9.53 9.11 1.13
C LEU A 154 9.08 7.88 0.34
N VAL A 155 10.02 7.04 -0.06
CA VAL A 155 9.76 5.85 -0.88
C VAL A 155 9.83 4.59 -0.03
N LEU A 156 8.74 3.83 -0.03
CA LEU A 156 8.63 2.48 0.53
C LEU A 156 8.67 1.47 -0.62
N ASP A 157 9.59 0.51 -0.54
CA ASP A 157 9.94 -0.39 -1.65
C ASP A 157 10.20 -1.81 -1.11
N ASN A 158 9.99 -2.82 -1.93
CA ASN A 158 10.32 -4.22 -1.63
C ASN A 158 11.73 -4.62 -2.13
N ILE A 159 12.30 -3.94 -3.13
CA ILE A 159 13.69 -4.19 -3.57
C ILE A 159 14.68 -3.62 -2.54
N SER A 160 14.39 -2.43 -1.99
CA SER A 160 15.17 -1.81 -0.92
C SER A 160 14.30 -1.56 0.30
N GLY A 161 14.63 -2.20 1.42
CA GLY A 161 13.92 -1.99 2.69
C GLY A 161 14.19 -0.63 3.35
N THR A 162 15.19 0.12 2.90
CA THR A 162 15.49 1.43 3.49
C THR A 162 14.58 2.51 2.90
N ILE A 163 13.77 3.14 3.76
CA ILE A 163 12.93 4.27 3.37
C ILE A 163 13.80 5.50 3.17
N MET A 164 13.75 6.08 1.97
CA MET A 164 14.53 7.26 1.60
C MET A 164 13.70 8.25 0.80
N PRO A 165 14.06 9.56 0.80
CA PRO A 165 13.49 10.52 -0.14
C PRO A 165 13.70 10.09 -1.60
N ALA A 166 12.74 10.37 -2.48
CA ALA A 166 12.78 9.95 -3.88
C ALA A 166 14.03 10.39 -4.64
N GLY A 167 14.56 11.59 -4.39
CA GLY A 167 15.77 12.12 -4.99
C GLY A 167 17.05 11.38 -4.57
N ARG A 168 17.01 10.59 -3.49
CA ARG A 168 18.08 9.65 -3.12
C ARG A 168 17.95 8.28 -3.78
N ARG A 169 16.84 8.01 -4.47
CA ARG A 169 16.58 6.80 -5.25
C ARG A 169 16.88 7.03 -6.73
N SER A 170 18.15 7.31 -7.03
CA SER A 170 18.64 7.51 -8.41
C SER A 170 18.51 6.28 -9.32
N ASP A 171 18.17 5.13 -8.73
CA ASP A 171 17.82 3.89 -9.41
C ASP A 171 16.36 3.87 -9.91
N LEU A 172 15.50 4.76 -9.45
CA LEU A 172 14.07 4.80 -9.81
C LEU A 172 13.76 6.01 -10.68
N THR A 173 13.21 5.78 -11.88
CA THR A 173 12.68 6.84 -12.75
C THR A 173 11.16 6.80 -12.76
N PRO A 174 10.44 7.82 -12.22
CA PRO A 174 8.99 7.81 -12.18
C PRO A 174 8.37 7.94 -13.57
N VAL A 175 7.27 7.21 -13.80
CA VAL A 175 6.47 7.29 -15.03
C VAL A 175 5.12 7.94 -14.74
N PHE A 176 4.37 7.40 -13.77
CA PHE A 176 3.12 7.98 -13.28
C PHE A 176 2.88 7.56 -11.83
N SER A 177 1.94 8.22 -11.17
CA SER A 177 1.46 7.81 -9.84
C SER A 177 -0.04 7.91 -9.74
N PHE A 178 -0.65 7.22 -8.79
CA PHE A 178 -2.08 7.33 -8.51
C PHE A 178 -2.38 7.04 -7.05
N ASN A 179 -3.56 7.45 -6.61
CA ASN A 179 -4.14 7.09 -5.32
C ASN A 179 -5.66 6.98 -5.45
N ALA A 180 -6.38 6.87 -4.33
CA ALA A 180 -7.84 6.77 -4.35
C ALA A 180 -8.53 8.00 -4.97
N GLN A 181 -7.90 9.18 -4.98
CA GLN A 181 -8.49 10.41 -5.52
C GLN A 181 -8.23 10.60 -7.02
N GLY A 182 -7.13 10.06 -7.56
CA GLY A 182 -6.85 10.20 -8.98
C GLY A 182 -5.49 9.69 -9.44
N ILE A 183 -5.28 9.81 -10.74
CA ILE A 183 -4.08 9.47 -11.49
C ILE A 183 -3.32 10.76 -11.81
N TYR A 184 -2.03 10.78 -11.51
CA TYR A 184 -1.13 11.92 -11.70
C TYR A 184 0.00 11.53 -12.65
N MET A 185 0.09 12.26 -13.77
CA MET A 185 1.15 12.12 -14.77
C MET A 185 1.87 13.46 -14.96
N PRO A 186 3.20 13.47 -15.14
CA PRO A 186 3.93 14.69 -15.47
C PRO A 186 3.33 15.37 -16.72
N GLY A 187 2.96 16.65 -16.58
CA GLY A 187 2.42 17.46 -17.69
C GLY A 187 0.95 17.23 -18.06
N ALA A 188 0.20 16.43 -17.31
CA ALA A 188 -1.22 16.16 -17.58
C ALA A 188 -2.13 16.57 -16.42
N LYS A 189 -3.41 16.85 -16.72
CA LYS A 189 -4.45 17.05 -15.69
C LYS A 189 -4.76 15.72 -14.98
N PRO A 190 -5.07 15.72 -13.67
CA PRO A 190 -5.45 14.50 -12.96
C PRO A 190 -6.67 13.81 -13.59
N ALA A 191 -6.64 12.49 -13.66
CA ALA A 191 -7.75 11.65 -14.13
C ALA A 191 -8.33 10.83 -12.95
N SER A 192 -9.55 10.31 -13.07
CA SER A 192 -10.12 9.43 -12.03
C SER A 192 -9.34 8.12 -11.92
N ALA A 193 -9.12 7.67 -10.68
CA ALA A 193 -8.52 6.37 -10.38
C ALA A 193 -9.37 5.19 -10.88
N ASP A 194 -10.67 5.39 -11.12
CA ASP A 194 -11.59 4.37 -11.66
C ASP A 194 -11.18 3.89 -13.06
N ARG A 195 -10.34 4.67 -13.76
CA ARG A 195 -9.76 4.26 -15.04
C ARG A 195 -8.75 3.12 -14.90
N ILE A 196 -8.26 2.86 -13.70
CA ILE A 196 -7.38 1.71 -13.41
C ILE A 196 -8.28 0.51 -13.08
N THR A 197 -8.64 -0.26 -14.10
CA THR A 197 -9.54 -1.42 -13.97
C THR A 197 -9.04 -2.47 -12.98
N ARG A 198 -7.72 -2.62 -12.84
CA ARG A 198 -7.11 -3.52 -11.83
C ARG A 198 -7.39 -3.06 -10.42
N TRP A 199 -7.32 -1.74 -10.17
CA TRP A 199 -7.63 -1.15 -8.87
C TRP A 199 -9.11 -1.35 -8.52
N THR A 200 -10.04 -1.08 -9.45
CA THR A 200 -11.48 -1.29 -9.18
C THR A 200 -11.83 -2.76 -8.98
N GLY A 201 -11.18 -3.67 -9.71
CA GLY A 201 -11.28 -5.12 -9.51
C GLY A 201 -10.77 -5.56 -8.13
N LEU A 202 -9.61 -5.05 -7.70
CA LEU A 202 -9.06 -5.27 -6.36
C LEU A 202 -10.04 -4.84 -5.26
N LEU A 203 -10.55 -3.61 -5.33
CA LEU A 203 -11.51 -3.10 -4.33
C LEU A 203 -12.77 -3.97 -4.26
N THR A 204 -13.22 -4.51 -5.40
CA THR A 204 -14.37 -5.42 -5.45
C THR A 204 -14.08 -6.72 -4.72
N ARG A 205 -12.90 -7.32 -4.92
CA ARG A 205 -12.47 -8.51 -4.18
C ARG A 205 -12.32 -8.24 -2.69
N MET A 206 -11.71 -7.12 -2.31
CA MET A 206 -11.59 -6.70 -0.91
C MET A 206 -12.95 -6.59 -0.22
N ARG A 207 -13.97 -6.02 -0.90
CA ARG A 207 -15.34 -5.98 -0.34
C ARG A 207 -15.92 -7.37 -0.15
N ALA A 208 -15.71 -8.28 -1.10
CA ALA A 208 -16.16 -9.68 -0.99
C ALA A 208 -15.42 -10.46 0.13
N GLU A 209 -14.21 -10.04 0.47
CA GLU A 209 -13.41 -10.59 1.58
C GLU A 209 -13.83 -10.05 2.96
N GLY A 210 -14.60 -8.96 3.00
CA GLY A 210 -15.09 -8.34 4.24
C GLY A 210 -14.40 -7.04 4.63
N PHE A 211 -13.64 -6.44 3.71
CA PHE A 211 -13.08 -5.09 3.87
C PHE A 211 -14.07 -4.01 3.43
N ALA A 212 -13.99 -2.84 4.06
CA ALA A 212 -14.64 -1.61 3.65
C ALA A 212 -13.57 -0.57 3.26
N PRO A 213 -13.05 -0.64 2.02
CA PRO A 213 -12.01 0.24 1.50
C PRO A 213 -12.55 1.56 0.93
#